data_AF-A0A2R7QX71-F1
#
_entry.id   AF-A0A2R7QX71-F1
#
_cell.length_a   1.000
_cell.length_b   1.000
_cell.length_c   1.000
_cell.angle_alpha   90.00
_cell.angle_beta   90.00
_cell.angle_gamma   90.00
#
_symmetry.space_group_name_H-M   'P 1'
#
loop_
_entity.id
_entity.type
_entity.pdbx_description
1 polymer ?
#
loop_
_entity_poly.entity_id
_entity_poly.type
_entity_poly.pdbx_seq_one_letter_code
_entity_poly.pdbx_strand_id
1 'polypeptide(L)' 'MPSSDPAPTLSLTGGPTPQLNAPTVQVALPLPLPQWFDYAPPPGEPPQADMVGRRLRVPFGSRELVGV' A
#
# COMPACT_ATOMS: atom_id res chain seq x y z
N MET A 1 -23.00 33.09 -9.19
CA MET A 1 -22.43 32.43 -7.99
C MET A 1 -23.61 31.85 -7.23
N PRO A 2 -23.67 30.53 -7.03
CA PRO A 2 -22.75 29.89 -6.09
C PRO A 2 -22.12 28.56 -6.55
N SER A 3 -21.02 28.26 -5.85
CA SER A 3 -20.42 26.96 -5.56
C SER A 3 -19.80 26.16 -6.71
N SER A 4 -18.51 26.43 -6.92
CA SER A 4 -17.53 25.36 -7.15
C SER A 4 -17.72 24.30 -6.07
N ASP A 5 -17.98 23.08 -6.46
CA ASP A 5 -17.71 21.91 -5.64
C ASP A 5 -16.22 21.60 -5.84
N PRO A 6 -15.32 21.89 -4.87
CA PRO A 6 -13.99 21.35 -4.96
C PRO A 6 -14.10 19.85 -4.74
N ALA A 7 -13.93 19.07 -5.81
CA ALA A 7 -13.65 17.64 -5.69
C ALA A 7 -12.59 17.46 -4.58
N PRO A 8 -12.79 16.53 -3.63
CA PRO A 8 -11.91 16.42 -2.48
C PRO A 8 -10.48 16.21 -2.98
N THR A 9 -9.61 17.19 -2.70
CA THR A 9 -8.18 17.15 -3.01
C THR A 9 -7.55 15.96 -2.29
N LEU A 10 -7.32 14.87 -3.03
CA LEU A 10 -6.51 13.73 -2.60
C LEU A 10 -5.06 14.20 -2.48
N SER A 11 -4.68 14.69 -1.29
CA SER A 11 -3.31 15.11 -1.01
C SER A 11 -2.44 13.87 -0.75
N LEU A 12 -1.90 13.28 -1.82
CA LEU A 12 -0.88 12.24 -1.79
C LEU A 12 0.50 12.87 -1.49
N THR A 13 0.66 13.47 -0.32
CA THR A 13 1.93 14.12 0.06
C THR A 13 2.94 13.05 0.51
N GLY A 14 3.77 12.59 -0.43
CA GLY A 14 5.09 12.03 -0.12
C GLY A 14 5.31 10.52 -0.23
N GLY A 15 4.55 9.81 -1.08
CA GLY A 15 4.88 8.43 -1.48
C GLY A 15 5.54 8.38 -2.86
N PRO A 16 6.28 7.31 -3.21
CA PRO A 16 6.67 7.07 -4.60
C PRO A 16 5.42 7.12 -5.49
N THR A 17 5.50 7.81 -6.63
CA THR A 17 4.39 7.86 -7.61
C THR A 17 3.94 6.43 -7.91
N PRO A 18 2.66 6.08 -7.71
CA PRO A 18 2.16 4.75 -8.03
C PRO A 18 2.27 4.56 -9.54
N GLN A 19 3.27 3.82 -9.97
CA GLN A 19 3.41 3.41 -11.35
C GLN A 19 2.40 2.27 -11.54
N LEU A 20 1.39 2.48 -12.40
CA LEU A 20 0.29 1.54 -12.66
C LEU A 20 0.76 0.12 -13.04
N ASN A 21 2.03 -0.03 -13.40
CA ASN A 21 2.66 -1.25 -13.91
C ASN A 21 3.80 -1.75 -13.01
N ALA A 22 4.03 -1.12 -11.85
CA ALA A 22 5.05 -1.61 -10.92
C ALA A 22 4.59 -2.93 -10.29
N PRO A 23 5.49 -3.90 -10.10
CA PRO A 23 5.18 -5.11 -9.34
C PRO A 23 4.81 -4.70 -7.90
N THR A 24 3.72 -5.25 -7.36
CA THR A 24 3.27 -5.02 -5.99
C THR A 24 3.07 -6.34 -5.25
N VAL A 25 3.17 -6.28 -3.92
CA VAL A 25 2.77 -7.36 -3.01
C VAL A 25 1.54 -6.92 -2.25
N GLN A 26 0.50 -7.74 -2.25
CA GLN A 26 -0.70 -7.48 -1.46
C GLN A 26 -0.53 -8.10 -0.07
N VAL A 27 -0.62 -7.28 0.97
CA VAL A 27 -0.41 -7.70 2.36
C VAL A 27 -1.70 -7.50 3.15
N ALA A 28 -2.14 -8.57 3.82
CA ALA A 28 -3.21 -8.53 4.81
C ALA A 28 -2.65 -8.05 6.15
N LEU A 29 -3.12 -6.89 6.61
CA LEU A 29 -2.71 -6.30 7.88
C LEU A 29 -3.67 -6.70 9.01
N PRO A 30 -3.18 -6.82 10.26
CA PRO A 30 -4.00 -7.11 11.44
C PRO A 30 -4.79 -5.86 11.88
N LEU A 31 -5.61 -5.34 10.98
CA LEU A 31 -6.49 -4.19 11.18
C LEU A 31 -7.95 -4.68 11.17
N PRO A 32 -8.89 -3.96 11.79
CA PRO A 32 -10.32 -4.27 11.71
C PRO A 32 -10.90 -3.89 10.33
N LEU A 33 -10.14 -4.11 9.27
CA LEU A 33 -10.46 -3.80 7.88
C LEU A 33 -10.20 -5.07 7.05
N PRO A 34 -11.23 -5.71 6.49
CA PRO A 34 -11.07 -6.91 5.68
C PRO A 34 -10.64 -6.54 4.26
N GLN A 35 -9.52 -5.83 4.13
CA GLN A 35 -8.93 -5.42 2.85
C GLN A 35 -7.44 -5.68 2.82
N TRP A 36 -6.90 -5.74 1.62
CA TRP A 36 -5.49 -5.97 1.35
C TRP A 36 -4.84 -4.64 1.01
N PHE A 37 -3.56 -4.49 1.34
CA PHE A 37 -2.82 -3.27 1.08
C PHE A 37 -1.68 -3.56 0.11
N ASP A 38 -1.58 -2.75 -0.96
CA ASP A 38 -0.51 -2.87 -1.95
C ASP A 38 0.78 -2.22 -1.44
N TYR A 39 1.86 -2.99 -1.48
CA TYR A 39 3.20 -2.55 -1.14
C TYR A 39 4.19 -2.77 -2.28
N ALA A 40 5.21 -1.91 -2.35
CA ALA A 40 6.35 -2.14 -3.22
C ALA A 40 7.17 -3.33 -2.68
N PRO A 41 7.62 -4.24 -3.56
CA PRO A 41 8.49 -5.34 -3.18
C PRO A 41 9.85 -4.81 -2.67
N PRO A 42 10.55 -5.57 -1.82
CA PRO A 42 11.90 -5.24 -1.41
C PRO A 42 12.82 -5.08 -2.64
N PRO A 43 13.82 -4.17 -2.58
CA PRO A 43 14.75 -3.99 -3.68
C PRO A 43 15.53 -5.28 -3.95
N GLY A 44 15.44 -5.79 -5.18
CA GLY A 44 16.09 -7.03 -5.62
C GLY A 44 15.27 -8.31 -5.42
N GLU A 45 14.11 -8.24 -4.78
CA GLU A 45 13.24 -9.39 -4.55
C GLU A 45 11.87 -9.16 -5.20
N PRO A 46 11.69 -9.52 -6.48
CA PRO A 46 10.40 -9.34 -7.15
C PRO A 46 9.32 -10.21 -6.48
N PRO A 47 8.03 -9.85 -6.58
CA PRO A 47 6.94 -10.67 -6.05
C PRO A 47 6.97 -12.07 -6.67
N GLN A 48 7.08 -13.08 -5.81
CA GLN A 48 7.09 -14.48 -6.21
C GLN A 48 5.93 -15.24 -5.52
N ALA A 49 5.45 -16.31 -6.15
CA ALA A 49 4.30 -17.07 -5.65
C ALA A 49 4.56 -17.75 -4.29
N ASP A 50 5.82 -18.04 -3.97
CA ASP A 50 6.26 -18.60 -2.70
C ASP A 50 6.25 -17.59 -1.54
N MET A 51 6.01 -16.30 -1.82
CA MET A 51 5.84 -15.26 -0.81
C MET A 51 4.45 -15.29 -0.15
N VAL A 52 3.45 -15.92 -0.79
CA VAL A 52 2.09 -16.02 -0.23
C VAL A 52 2.13 -16.79 1.09
N GLY A 53 1.52 -16.23 2.14
CA GLY A 53 1.51 -16.83 3.47
C GLY A 53 2.75 -16.52 4.32
N ARG A 54 3.73 -15.78 3.78
CA ARG A 54 4.87 -15.29 4.56
C ARG A 54 4.50 -14.02 5.33
N ARG A 55 5.13 -13.83 6.48
CA ARG A 55 4.95 -12.60 7.26
C ARG A 55 5.86 -11.50 6.74
N LEU A 56 5.29 -10.35 6.44
CA LEU A 56 6.00 -9.17 5.95
C LEU A 56 5.87 -8.02 6.95
N ARG A 57 7.00 -7.38 7.27
CA ARG A 57 7.01 -6.14 8.04
C ARG A 57 6.92 -4.98 7.07
N VAL A 58 5.88 -4.17 7.20
CA VAL A 58 5.58 -3.08 6.26
C VAL A 58 5.33 -1.78 7.00
N PRO A 59 5.69 -0.63 6.41
CA PRO A 59 5.35 0.67 6.96
C PRO A 59 3.83 0.90 6.87
N PHE A 60 3.25 1.40 7.95
CA PHE A 60 1.84 1.77 8.03
C PHE A 60 1.68 3.08 8.82
N GLY A 61 1.61 4.20 8.10
CA GLY A 61 1.65 5.54 8.69
C GLY A 61 2.99 5.78 9.38
N SER A 62 2.95 6.16 10.67
CA SER A 62 4.14 6.46 11.47
C SER A 62 4.77 5.24 12.18
N ARG A 63 4.28 4.02 11.91
CA ARG A 63 4.76 2.79 12.54
C ARG A 63 4.93 1.68 11.51
N GLU A 64 5.43 0.55 11.95
CA GLU A 64 5.51 -0.67 11.16
C GLU A 64 4.56 -1.74 11.71
N LEU A 65 3.98 -2.53 10.82
CA LEU A 65 3.12 -3.66 11.15
C LEU A 65 3.63 -4.93 10.50
N VAL A 66 3.32 -6.07 11.11
CA VAL A 66 3.57 -7.38 10.50
C VAL A 66 2.24 -7.91 9.96
N GLY A 67 2.17 -8.07 8.65
CA GLY A 67 1.05 -8.69 7.94
C GLY A 67 1.47 -10.00 7.26
N VAL A 68 0.55 -10.60 6.51
CA VAL A 68 0.76 -11.81 5.70
C VAL A 68 0.40 -11.54 4.24
#